data_AF-F3FYN1-F1
#
_entry.id   AF-F3FYN1-F1
#
_cell.length_a   1.000
_cell.length_b   1.000
_cell.length_c   1.000
_cell.angle_alpha   90.00
_cell.angle_beta   90.00
_cell.angle_gamma   90.00
#
_symmetry.space_group_name_H-M   'P 1'
#
loop_
_entity.id
_entity.type
_entity.pdbx_description
1 polymer ?
#
loop_
_entity_poly.entity_id
_entity_poly.type
_entity_poly.pdbx_seq_one_letter_code
_entity_poly.pdbx_strand_id
1 'polypeptide(L)' 'AMLLFHHMALDHTAMDVVQHEMQAWLLGESETLLSAPVPYRNYVAQARLG' A
#
# COMPACT_ATOMS: atom_id res chain seq x y z
N ALA A 1 -6.43 13.29 -11.73
CA ALA A 1 -7.41 12.31 -11.22
C ALA A 1 -7.70 12.60 -9.75
N MET A 2 -8.84 12.16 -9.20
CA MET A 2 -9.15 12.27 -7.77
C MET A 2 -9.24 10.87 -7.15
N LEU A 3 -8.63 10.67 -5.98
CA LEU A 3 -8.65 9.43 -5.22
C LEU A 3 -9.43 9.66 -3.92
N LEU A 4 -10.44 8.83 -3.66
CA LEU A 4 -11.25 8.87 -2.44
C LEU A 4 -10.93 7.65 -1.58
N PHE A 5 -10.73 7.85 -0.28
CA PHE A 5 -10.41 6.78 0.67
C PHE A 5 -10.90 7.16 2.07
N HIS A 6 -11.05 6.15 2.93
CA HIS A 6 -11.47 6.34 4.31
C HIS A 6 -10.24 6.33 5.22
N HIS A 7 -10.03 7.40 5.98
CA HIS A 7 -8.91 7.50 6.94
C HIS A 7 -8.93 6.41 8.03
N MET A 8 -10.07 5.76 8.28
CA MET A 8 -10.16 4.61 9.20
C MET A 8 -9.43 3.37 8.68
N ALA A 9 -9.28 3.23 7.36
CA ALA A 9 -8.67 2.08 6.72
C ALA A 9 -7.25 2.37 6.21
N LEU A 10 -6.93 3.64 5.97
CA LEU A 10 -5.66 4.06 5.38
C LEU A 10 -5.17 5.37 6.02
N ASP A 11 -3.96 5.35 6.55
CA ASP A 11 -3.30 6.55 7.07
C ASP A 11 -2.43 7.23 6.00
N HIS A 12 -1.74 8.30 6.39
CA HIS A 12 -0.85 9.05 5.49
C HIS A 12 0.32 8.20 4.97
N THR A 13 0.94 7.40 5.84
CA THR A 13 2.06 6.53 5.47
C THR A 13 1.65 5.49 4.43
N ALA A 14 0.49 4.86 4.63
CA ALA A 14 -0.05 3.92 3.66
C ALA A 14 -0.46 4.61 2.35
N MET A 15 -0.85 5.89 2.38
CA MET A 15 -1.12 6.65 1.16
C MET A 15 0.14 6.95 0.34
N ASP A 16 1.30 7.17 0.98
CA ASP A 16 2.57 7.36 0.27
C ASP A 16 2.94 6.11 -0.53
N VAL A 17 2.70 4.92 0.02
CA VAL A 17 2.89 3.65 -0.69
C VAL A 17 1.96 3.54 -1.90
N VAL A 18 0.66 3.84 -1.72
CA VAL A 18 -0.31 3.82 -2.82
C VAL A 18 0.09 4.77 -3.95
N GLN A 19 0.58 5.97 -3.60
CA GLN A 19 1.04 6.95 -4.60
C GLN A 19 2.26 6.44 -5.36
N HIS A 20 3.22 5.85 -4.66
CA HIS A 20 4.42 5.29 -5.28
C HIS A 20 4.09 4.12 -6.22
N GLU A 21 3.23 3.20 -5.78
CA GLU A 21 2.76 2.09 -6.61
C GLU A 21 2.05 2.59 -7.86
N MET A 22 1.13 3.55 -7.72
CA MET A 22 0.42 4.14 -8.85
C MET A 22 1.38 4.80 -9.85
N GLN A 23 2.41 5.50 -9.37
CA GLN A 23 3.44 6.08 -10.24
C GLN A 23 4.24 5.01 -10.97
N ALA A 24 4.69 3.95 -10.28
CA ALA A 24 5.42 2.84 -10.90
C ALA A 24 4.58 2.15 -11.98
N TRP A 25 3.28 1.97 -11.76
CA TRP A 25 2.36 1.45 -12.77
C TRP A 25 2.24 2.37 -13.99
N LEU A 26 2.10 3.68 -13.77
CA LEU A 26 1.97 4.66 -14.86
C LEU A 26 3.26 4.80 -15.69
N LEU A 27 4.43 4.57 -15.09
CA LEU A 27 5.72 4.60 -15.76
C LEU A 27 6.11 3.24 -16.40
N GLY A 28 5.34 2.18 -16.16
CA GLY A 28 5.65 0.83 -16.64
C GLY A 28 6.80 0.15 -15.88
N GLU A 29 7.12 0.63 -14.68
CA GLU A 29 8.22 0.13 -13.85
C GLU A 29 7.75 -0.82 -12.74
N SER A 30 6.45 -1.16 -12.71
CA SER A 30 5.82 -1.92 -11.63
C SER A 30 6.43 -3.31 -11.41
N GLU A 31 6.80 -4.02 -12.47
CA GLU A 31 7.41 -5.35 -12.36
C GLU A 31 8.80 -5.33 -11.71
N THR A 32 9.52 -4.20 -11.78
CA THR A 32 10.87 -4.08 -11.25
C THR A 32 10.89 -3.45 -9.86
N LEU A 33 9.98 -2.52 -9.59
CA LEU A 33 10.00 -1.72 -8.36
C LEU A 33 9.05 -2.24 -7.28
N LEU A 34 8.00 -2.98 -7.62
CA LEU A 34 6.96 -3.38 -6.66
C LEU A 34 7.14 -4.82 -6.19
N SER A 35 7.16 -4.98 -4.87
CA SER A 35 7.07 -6.29 -4.24
C SER A 35 5.65 -6.81 -4.24
N ALA A 36 5.48 -8.13 -4.10
CA ALA A 36 4.16 -8.73 -3.96
C ALA A 36 3.45 -8.16 -2.70
N PRO A 37 2.19 -7.71 -2.81
CA PRO A 37 1.49 -7.10 -1.70
C PRO A 37 1.19 -8.12 -0.60
N VAL A 38 1.48 -7.77 0.64
CA VAL A 38 1.18 -8.60 1.82
C VAL A 38 -0.08 -8.06 2.51
N PRO A 39 -1.09 -8.90 2.80
CA PRO A 39 -2.29 -8.44 3.50
C PRO A 39 -1.97 -7.87 4.89
N TYR A 40 -2.43 -6.66 5.19
CA TYR A 40 -2.23 -6.00 6.49
C TYR A 40 -2.70 -6.84 7.70
N ARG A 41 -3.74 -7.67 7.51
CA ARG A 41 -4.20 -8.61 8.53
C ARG A 41 -3.13 -9.58 9.03
N ASN A 42 -2.12 -9.89 8.20
CA ASN A 42 -1.01 -10.76 8.60
C ASN A 42 -0.12 -10.04 9.61
N TYR A 43 0.17 -8.75 9.38
CA TYR A 43 0.86 -7.91 10.36
C TYR A 43 0.05 -7.78 11.66
N VAL A 44 -1.26 -7.55 11.58
CA VAL A 44 -2.12 -7.50 12.77
C VAL A 44 -2.10 -8.83 13.53
N ALA A 45 -2.16 -9.97 12.83
CA ALA A 45 -2.05 -11.28 13.44
C ALA A 45 -0.70 -11.44 14.14
N GLN A 46 0.41 -11.10 13.49
CA GLN A 46 1.75 -11.17 14.06
C GLN A 46 1.91 -10.26 15.28
N ALA A 47 1.48 -9.00 15.22
CA ALA A 47 1.56 -8.06 16.33
C ALA A 47 0.72 -8.49 17.54
N ARG A 48 -0.36 -9.24 17.32
CA ARG A 48 -1.20 -9.81 18.39
C ARG A 48 -0.63 -11.09 19.01
N LEU A 49 0.32 -11.74 18.38
CA LEU A 49 0.92 -12.98 18.88
C LEU A 49 2.01 -12.76 19.95
N GLY A 50 2.48 -11.51 20.14
CA GLY A 50 3.49 -11.16 21.14
C GLY A 50 4.90 -11.44 20.68
#